data_AF-A0A812H9W4-F1
#
_entry.id   AF-A0A812H9W4-F1
#
_cell.length_a   1.000
_cell.length_b   1.000
_cell.length_c   1.000
_cell.angle_alpha   90.00
_cell.angle_beta   90.00
_cell.angle_gamma   90.00
#
_symmetry.space_group_name_H-M   'P 1'
#
loop_
_entity.id
_entity.type
_entity.pdbx_description
1 polymer ?
#
loop_
_entity_poly.entity_id
_entity_poly.type
_entity_poly.pdbx_seq_one_letter_code
_entity_poly.pdbx_strand_id
1 'polypeptide(L)'
;MDAYGIFLGGFHIDAQTFEALFGMIVVMVMLRLELFRRAVNGRPGEAAPSADKYKKLLRECAPEAIGTLACILLVIALRSRGDTIGESMDERSREAWEAIKAQWPVLMTADTLLALQVMLRLIVVLSAVLRSGNGKTSPLLEECALLWFGGAAARSAVLMHSKAYWLEGPVGGMIPTILEVMLAPLLFLLGKQALRRSTLTMTVVTVLVGIFAQRNNIHLAEEQEANLLFTAAHSFELLSAVLYLGRTLLADNDSPDFEFSLTFTHFVMVVQQSLAVYFWLQAFEPDTVSGTGLGIAAIQLSCLGQLCAYLAAASLHIATWFVDEANQPIHAHL
;
A
#
# COMPACT_ATOMS: atom_id res chain seq x y z
N MET A 1 27.26 -36.48 -13.32
CA MET A 1 26.98 -37.03 -14.66
C MET A 1 25.48 -36.90 -14.90
N ASP A 2 24.94 -35.69 -14.84
CA ASP A 2 25.09 -34.55 -15.76
C ASP A 2 24.07 -34.67 -16.89
N ALA A 3 22.96 -33.95 -16.72
CA ALA A 3 22.44 -33.10 -17.76
C ALA A 3 21.78 -31.90 -17.09
N TYR A 4 22.53 -30.80 -17.10
CA TYR A 4 22.14 -29.47 -16.67
C TYR A 4 20.83 -29.05 -17.32
N GLY A 5 19.77 -28.96 -16.52
CA GLY A 5 18.64 -28.09 -16.83
C GLY A 5 19.10 -26.65 -16.66
N ILE A 6 19.52 -26.03 -17.75
CA ILE A 6 19.73 -24.59 -17.82
C ILE A 6 18.37 -23.96 -17.52
N PHE A 7 18.19 -23.47 -16.29
CA PHE A 7 17.10 -22.59 -15.87
C PHE A 7 17.32 -21.23 -16.55
N LEU A 8 17.06 -21.19 -17.86
CA LEU A 8 16.79 -19.94 -18.56
C LEU A 8 15.37 -19.56 -18.13
N GLY A 9 15.30 -18.52 -17.28
CA GLY A 9 14.06 -17.94 -16.79
C GLY A 9 13.15 -17.53 -17.94
N GLY A 10 12.26 -18.44 -18.33
CA GLY A 10 11.07 -18.14 -19.10
C GLY A 10 10.03 -17.64 -18.11
N PHE A 11 9.85 -16.33 -18.02
CA PHE A 11 8.66 -15.74 -17.43
C PHE A 11 7.44 -16.27 -18.21
N HIS A 12 6.83 -17.34 -17.73
CA HIS A 12 5.50 -17.73 -18.14
C HIS A 12 4.55 -16.73 -17.47
N ILE A 13 4.29 -15.61 -18.15
CA ILE A 13 3.25 -14.69 -17.73
C ILE A 13 1.93 -15.42 -17.97
N ASP A 14 1.31 -15.92 -16.90
CA ASP A 14 -0.03 -16.47 -16.97
C ASP A 14 -0.98 -15.45 -17.61
N ALA A 15 -1.96 -15.94 -18.39
CA ALA A 15 -2.94 -15.10 -19.06
C ALA A 15 -3.60 -14.09 -18.11
N GLN A 16 -3.80 -14.47 -16.85
CA GLN A 16 -4.34 -13.59 -15.79
C GLN A 16 -3.38 -12.46 -15.40
N THR A 17 -2.07 -12.74 -15.30
CA THR A 17 -1.04 -11.74 -15.04
C THR A 17 -0.85 -10.80 -16.23
N PHE A 18 -1.00 -11.32 -17.46
CA PHE A 18 -1.00 -10.52 -18.67
C PHE A 18 -2.23 -9.61 -18.76
N GLU A 19 -3.42 -10.10 -18.43
CA GLU A 19 -4.66 -9.31 -18.38
C GLU A 19 -4.58 -8.20 -17.32
N ALA A 20 -4.00 -8.51 -16.16
CA ALA A 20 -3.72 -7.56 -15.09
C ALA A 20 -2.71 -6.46 -15.51
N LEU A 21 -1.58 -6.85 -16.11
CA LEU A 21 -0.58 -5.92 -16.66
C LEU A 21 -1.17 -5.06 -17.78
N PHE A 22 -1.95 -5.68 -18.67
CA PHE A 22 -2.64 -4.98 -19.75
C PHE A 22 -3.65 -3.97 -19.20
N GLY A 23 -4.44 -4.34 -18.19
CA GLY A 23 -5.35 -3.42 -17.49
C GLY A 23 -4.62 -2.25 -16.85
N MET A 24 -3.49 -2.50 -16.20
CA MET A 24 -2.63 -1.46 -15.61
C MET A 24 -2.05 -0.52 -16.68
N ILE A 25 -1.55 -1.05 -17.80
CA ILE A 25 -1.03 -0.27 -18.91
C ILE A 25 -2.15 0.57 -19.54
N VAL A 26 -3.33 0.00 -19.75
CA VAL A 26 -4.50 0.73 -20.28
C VAL A 26 -4.90 1.87 -19.34
N VAL A 27 -4.96 1.64 -18.02
CA VAL A 27 -5.26 2.68 -17.03
C VAL A 27 -4.17 3.77 -17.05
N MET A 28 -2.89 3.39 -17.10
CA MET A 28 -1.77 4.36 -17.21
C MET A 28 -1.79 5.14 -18.53
N VAL A 29 -2.14 4.51 -19.65
CA VAL A 29 -2.23 5.16 -20.96
C VAL A 29 -3.43 6.08 -21.03
N MET A 30 -4.61 5.65 -20.57
CA MET A 30 -5.79 6.52 -20.47
C MET A 30 -5.52 7.70 -19.55
N LEU A 31 -4.81 7.47 -18.44
CA LEU A 31 -4.34 8.52 -17.55
C LEU A 31 -3.40 9.50 -18.26
N ARG A 32 -2.38 9.00 -18.95
CA ARG A 32 -1.43 9.85 -19.69
C ARG A 32 -2.14 10.65 -20.79
N LEU A 33 -3.10 10.04 -21.48
CA LEU A 33 -3.89 10.69 -22.53
C LEU A 33 -4.82 11.76 -21.95
N GLU A 34 -5.41 11.54 -20.77
CA GLU A 34 -6.26 12.53 -20.12
C GLU A 34 -5.44 13.70 -19.55
N LEU A 35 -4.27 13.42 -18.97
CA LEU A 35 -3.31 14.44 -18.56
C LEU A 35 -2.81 15.26 -19.76
N PHE A 36 -2.50 14.60 -20.88
CA PHE A 36 -2.07 15.28 -22.11
C PHE A 36 -3.20 16.09 -22.74
N ARG A 37 -4.43 15.55 -22.78
CA ARG A 37 -5.62 16.26 -23.28
C ARG A 37 -5.89 17.53 -22.46
N ARG A 38 -5.76 17.46 -21.13
CA ARG A 38 -5.96 18.61 -20.25
C ARG A 38 -4.81 19.61 -20.33
N ALA A 39 -3.57 19.15 -20.47
CA ALA A 39 -2.41 20.02 -20.67
C ALA A 39 -2.45 20.77 -22.01
N VAL A 40 -2.94 20.12 -23.08
CA VAL A 40 -3.09 20.74 -24.42
C VAL A 40 -4.31 21.67 -24.48
N ASN A 41 -5.36 21.40 -23.71
CA ASN A 41 -6.53 22.27 -23.59
C ASN A 41 -6.35 23.39 -22.54
N GLY A 42 -5.34 23.31 -21.68
CA GLY A 42 -4.89 24.40 -20.82
C GLY A 42 -4.28 25.52 -21.65
N ARG A 43 -4.73 26.75 -21.45
CA ARG A 43 -4.28 27.89 -22.26
C ARG A 43 -2.76 28.08 -22.13
N PRO A 44 -2.02 28.23 -23.23
CA PRO A 44 -0.59 28.54 -23.17
C PRO A 44 -0.42 29.95 -22.59
N GLY A 45 -0.02 30.05 -21.32
CA GLY A 45 0.25 31.34 -20.67
C GLY A 45 0.05 31.40 -19.15
N GLU A 46 -0.45 30.34 -18.50
CA GLU A 46 -0.58 30.34 -17.03
C GLU A 46 0.79 30.26 -16.35
N ALA A 47 1.06 31.26 -15.52
CA ALA A 47 2.30 31.43 -14.80
C ALA A 47 2.56 30.23 -13.89
N ALA A 48 3.82 29.78 -13.83
CA ALA A 48 4.25 28.71 -12.94
C ALA A 48 3.76 28.99 -11.49
N PRO A 49 3.32 27.96 -10.75
CA PRO A 49 2.84 28.09 -9.39
C PRO A 49 3.80 28.93 -8.52
N SER A 50 3.25 29.96 -7.87
CA SER A 50 4.01 30.90 -7.04
C SER A 50 4.86 30.15 -6.00
N ALA A 51 6.12 30.60 -5.82
CA ALA A 51 7.06 30.05 -4.84
C ALA A 51 6.48 30.00 -3.41
N ASP A 52 5.53 30.88 -3.07
CA ASP A 52 4.87 30.90 -1.77
C ASP A 52 3.93 29.70 -1.56
N LYS A 53 3.27 29.22 -2.62
CA LYS A 53 2.45 27.98 -2.56
C LYS A 53 3.34 26.77 -2.29
N TYR A 54 4.50 26.67 -2.94
CA TYR A 54 5.49 25.61 -2.68
C TYR A 54 6.07 25.66 -1.27
N LYS A 55 6.34 26.86 -0.74
CA LYS A 55 6.84 27.02 0.63
C LYS A 55 5.80 26.59 1.67
N LYS A 56 4.53 26.95 1.45
CA LYS A 56 3.42 26.50 2.30
C LYS A 56 3.25 24.98 2.22
N LEU A 57 3.33 24.42 1.01
CA LEU A 57 3.29 22.97 0.75
C LEU A 57 4.38 22.22 1.53
N LEU A 58 5.63 22.67 1.44
CA LEU A 58 6.75 22.04 2.14
C LEU A 58 6.59 22.11 3.66
N ARG A 59 5.99 23.19 4.19
CA ARG A 59 5.74 23.35 5.62
C ARG A 59 4.62 22.44 6.13
N GLU A 60 3.54 22.27 5.36
CA GLU A 60 2.39 21.45 5.75
C GLU A 60 2.65 19.94 5.63
N CYS A 61 3.51 19.53 4.69
CA CYS A 61 3.96 18.14 4.51
C CYS A 61 5.26 17.83 5.27
N ALA A 62 5.83 18.80 5.99
CA ALA A 62 7.09 18.62 6.72
C ALA A 62 7.07 17.41 7.67
N PRO A 63 6.07 17.21 8.55
CA PRO A 63 6.11 16.10 9.49
C PRO A 63 6.04 14.74 8.78
N GLU A 64 5.28 14.64 7.70
CA GLU A 64 5.18 13.42 6.91
C GLU A 64 6.47 13.14 6.12
N ALA A 65 7.02 14.16 5.47
CA ALA A 65 8.27 14.03 4.72
C ALA A 65 9.43 13.66 5.65
N ILE A 66 9.50 14.25 6.85
CA ILE A 66 10.46 13.89 7.88
C ILE A 66 10.23 12.45 8.34
N GLY A 67 8.98 12.03 8.57
CA GLY A 67 8.64 10.65 8.93
C GLY A 67 9.10 9.65 7.88
N THR A 68 8.77 9.88 6.61
CA THR A 68 9.19 9.02 5.48
C THR A 68 10.71 8.99 5.36
N LEU A 69 11.37 10.15 5.44
CA LEU A 69 12.82 10.22 5.38
C LEU A 69 13.45 9.46 6.55
N ALA A 70 12.91 9.57 7.76
CA ALA A 70 13.38 8.82 8.91
C ALA A 70 13.21 7.30 8.71
N CYS A 71 12.11 6.84 8.11
CA CYS A 71 11.91 5.43 7.79
C CYS A 71 12.94 4.94 6.75
N ILE A 72 13.16 5.72 5.69
CA ILE A 72 14.16 5.40 4.66
C ILE A 72 15.56 5.36 5.27
N LEU A 73 15.93 6.36 6.07
CA LEU A 73 17.22 6.42 6.75
C LEU A 73 17.40 5.27 7.74
N LEU A 74 16.35 4.87 8.46
CA LEU A 74 16.42 3.71 9.35
C LEU A 74 16.68 2.43 8.55
N VAL A 75 15.97 2.21 7.45
CA VAL A 75 16.20 1.05 6.56
C VAL A 75 17.62 1.07 5.99
N ILE A 76 18.12 2.23 5.55
CA ILE A 76 19.50 2.39 5.06
C ILE A 76 20.52 2.13 6.18
N ALA A 77 20.28 2.62 7.40
CA ALA A 77 21.17 2.43 8.54
C ALA A 77 21.19 0.97 9.03
N LEU A 78 20.04 0.30 9.03
CA LEU A 78 19.94 -1.13 9.34
C LEU A 78 20.62 -1.96 8.24
N ARG A 79 20.48 -1.56 6.97
CA ARG A 79 21.22 -2.16 5.85
C ARG A 79 22.74 -1.95 5.98
N SER A 80 23.19 -0.75 6.36
CA SER A 80 24.62 -0.40 6.41
C SER A 80 25.33 -0.99 7.62
N ARG A 81 24.61 -1.25 8.72
CA ARG A 81 25.14 -2.00 9.88
C ARG A 81 25.50 -3.44 9.56
N GLY A 82 25.17 -3.91 8.37
CA GLY A 82 25.55 -5.22 7.91
C GLY A 82 24.70 -6.30 8.55
N ASP A 83 24.65 -7.41 7.84
CA ASP A 83 23.88 -8.56 8.23
C ASP A 83 24.68 -9.36 9.27
N THR A 84 24.61 -8.93 10.54
CA THR A 84 25.27 -9.61 11.66
C THR A 84 24.84 -11.07 11.82
N ILE A 85 23.74 -11.47 11.16
CA ILE A 85 23.27 -12.84 11.07
C ILE A 85 24.28 -13.70 10.31
N GLY A 86 24.82 -13.19 9.19
CA GLY A 86 25.75 -13.91 8.31
C GLY A 86 27.11 -14.26 8.94
N GLU A 87 27.55 -13.53 9.96
CA GLU A 87 28.83 -13.83 10.66
C GLU A 87 28.75 -15.10 11.52
N SER A 88 27.55 -15.52 11.90
CA SER A 88 27.31 -16.73 12.71
C SER A 88 26.88 -17.95 11.88
N MET A 89 26.69 -17.77 10.57
CA MET A 89 26.21 -18.81 9.66
C MET A 89 27.36 -19.66 9.13
N ASP A 90 27.08 -20.94 8.91
CA ASP A 90 27.97 -21.83 8.16
C ASP A 90 28.10 -21.37 6.70
N GLU A 91 29.20 -21.75 6.06
CA GLU A 91 29.54 -21.30 4.70
C GLU A 91 28.42 -21.57 3.67
N ARG A 92 27.72 -22.70 3.84
CA ARG A 92 26.61 -23.09 2.95
C ARG A 92 25.39 -22.18 3.12
N SER A 93 25.06 -21.81 4.36
CA SER A 93 23.98 -20.86 4.64
C SER A 93 24.35 -19.45 4.19
N ARG A 94 25.63 -19.08 4.26
CA ARG A 94 26.14 -17.81 3.74
C ARG A 94 25.98 -17.70 2.21
N GLU A 95 26.34 -18.75 1.48
CA GLU A 95 26.13 -18.81 0.01
C GLU A 95 24.65 -18.74 -0.37
N ALA A 96 23.79 -19.51 0.32
CA ALA A 96 22.35 -19.47 0.09
C ALA A 96 21.77 -18.07 0.36
N TRP A 97 22.24 -17.42 1.42
CA TRP A 97 21.82 -16.07 1.78
C TRP A 97 22.29 -15.01 0.76
N GLU A 98 23.51 -15.12 0.25
CA GLU A 98 24.00 -14.26 -0.84
C GLU A 98 23.20 -14.44 -2.13
N ALA A 99 22.79 -15.68 -2.45
CA ALA A 99 21.90 -15.95 -3.56
C ALA A 99 20.52 -15.31 -3.39
N ILE A 100 19.95 -15.35 -2.17
CA ILE A 100 18.69 -14.66 -1.85
C ILE A 100 18.86 -13.16 -2.01
N LYS A 101 19.94 -12.56 -1.48
CA LYS A 101 20.20 -11.12 -1.63
C LYS A 101 20.30 -10.69 -3.09
N ALA A 102 20.88 -11.52 -3.95
CA ALA A 102 20.98 -11.25 -5.39
C ALA A 102 19.60 -11.20 -6.08
N GLN A 103 18.59 -11.87 -5.53
CA GLN A 103 17.22 -11.86 -6.06
C GLN A 103 16.43 -10.60 -5.65
N TRP A 104 16.86 -9.89 -4.60
CA TRP A 104 16.12 -8.76 -4.01
C TRP A 104 16.94 -7.44 -4.02
N PRO A 105 17.20 -6.83 -5.20
CA PRO A 105 18.14 -5.73 -5.34
C PRO A 105 17.69 -4.41 -4.66
N VAL A 106 16.39 -4.22 -4.46
CA VAL A 106 15.83 -2.95 -3.97
C VAL A 106 16.15 -2.74 -2.47
N LEU A 107 16.02 -3.76 -1.63
CA LEU A 107 16.20 -3.67 -0.16
C LEU A 107 16.89 -4.88 0.48
N MET A 108 17.68 -5.64 -0.27
CA MET A 108 18.46 -6.82 0.16
C MET A 108 17.63 -8.06 0.54
N THR A 109 16.50 -7.89 1.25
CA THR A 109 15.62 -9.01 1.62
C THR A 109 14.17 -8.68 1.29
N ALA A 110 13.40 -9.72 0.96
CA ALA A 110 11.98 -9.63 0.65
C ALA A 110 11.19 -8.97 1.79
N ASP A 111 11.47 -9.37 3.02
CA ASP A 111 10.76 -8.96 4.22
C ASP A 111 11.02 -7.50 4.62
N THR A 112 12.18 -6.95 4.26
CA THR A 112 12.47 -5.51 4.48
C THR A 112 11.53 -4.62 3.67
N LEU A 113 11.04 -5.09 2.51
CA LEU A 113 10.05 -4.37 1.70
C LEU A 113 8.70 -4.27 2.43
N LEU A 114 8.23 -5.39 2.99
CA LEU A 114 6.99 -5.42 3.75
C LEU A 114 7.11 -4.65 5.06
N ALA A 115 8.26 -4.69 5.74
CA ALA A 115 8.51 -3.89 6.92
C ALA A 115 8.45 -2.38 6.62
N LEU A 116 9.10 -1.94 5.53
CA LEU A 116 9.03 -0.55 5.08
C LEU A 116 7.61 -0.15 4.68
N GLN A 117 6.86 -1.03 4.01
CA GLN A 117 5.45 -0.80 3.70
C GLN A 117 4.64 -0.52 4.97
N VAL A 118 4.77 -1.33 6.02
CA VAL A 118 4.07 -1.12 7.30
C VAL A 118 4.44 0.22 7.94
N MET A 119 5.74 0.57 7.93
CA MET A 119 6.21 1.87 8.45
C MET A 119 5.58 3.05 7.71
N LEU A 120 5.52 3.00 6.38
CA LEU A 120 4.89 4.03 5.55
C LEU A 120 3.38 4.13 5.81
N ARG A 121 2.69 2.99 5.95
CA ARG A 121 1.27 2.94 6.32
C ARG A 121 1.02 3.62 7.66
N LEU A 122 1.88 3.38 8.67
CA LEU A 122 1.75 4.02 9.97
C LEU A 122 1.88 5.54 9.89
N ILE A 123 2.83 6.06 9.11
CA ILE A 123 2.99 7.51 8.91
C ILE A 123 1.71 8.12 8.34
N VAL A 124 1.12 7.47 7.33
CA VAL A 124 -0.12 7.94 6.70
C VAL A 124 -1.27 7.95 7.71
N VAL A 125 -1.43 6.90 8.50
CA VAL A 125 -2.50 6.81 9.49
C VAL A 125 -2.30 7.80 10.64
N LEU A 126 -1.07 7.98 11.14
CA LEU A 126 -0.74 8.99 12.14
C LEU A 126 -1.05 10.40 11.62
N SER A 127 -0.63 10.70 10.39
CA SER A 127 -0.93 11.95 9.70
C SER A 127 -2.43 12.22 9.62
N ALA A 128 -3.23 11.20 9.28
CA ALA A 128 -4.68 11.29 9.25
C ALA A 128 -5.30 11.52 10.63
N VAL A 129 -4.83 10.81 11.68
CA VAL A 129 -5.30 11.00 13.07
C VAL A 129 -4.99 12.40 13.59
N LEU A 130 -3.78 12.90 13.34
CA LEU A 130 -3.38 14.24 13.79
C LEU A 130 -4.18 15.35 13.10
N ARG A 131 -4.70 15.10 11.89
CA ARG A 131 -5.47 16.07 11.11
C ARG A 131 -6.99 15.90 11.21
N SER A 132 -7.50 14.77 11.67
CA SER A 132 -8.95 14.51 11.74
C SER A 132 -9.69 15.48 12.68
N GLY A 133 -8.99 16.14 13.60
CA GLY A 133 -9.57 17.15 14.50
C GLY A 133 -9.91 18.49 13.84
N ASN A 134 -9.43 18.75 12.62
CA ASN A 134 -9.58 20.04 11.96
C ASN A 134 -10.85 20.16 11.09
N GLY A 135 -11.77 19.19 11.16
CA GLY A 135 -13.02 19.19 10.36
C GLY A 135 -12.83 18.91 8.86
N LYS A 136 -11.62 18.48 8.47
CA LYS A 136 -11.21 18.28 7.08
C LYS A 136 -11.59 16.88 6.60
N THR A 137 -12.15 16.78 5.40
CA THR A 137 -12.56 15.52 4.79
C THR A 137 -11.34 14.81 4.20
N SER A 138 -10.90 13.71 4.82
CA SER A 138 -9.89 12.82 4.25
C SER A 138 -10.53 11.53 3.71
N PRO A 139 -10.10 11.01 2.55
CA PRO A 139 -10.59 9.76 1.97
C PRO A 139 -10.29 8.54 2.86
N LEU A 140 -9.38 8.66 3.84
CA LEU A 140 -9.11 7.62 4.83
C LEU A 140 -10.12 7.57 5.97
N LEU A 141 -11.01 8.56 6.12
CA LEU A 141 -11.91 8.63 7.28
C LEU A 141 -13.10 7.67 7.17
N GLU A 142 -13.78 7.52 8.31
CA GLU A 142 -15.06 6.82 8.42
C GLU A 142 -14.98 5.33 8.00
N GLU A 143 -15.79 4.90 7.04
CA GLU A 143 -15.89 3.51 6.59
C GLU A 143 -14.58 2.98 5.99
N CYS A 144 -13.77 3.84 5.36
CA CYS A 144 -12.47 3.43 4.81
C CYS A 144 -11.52 3.00 5.94
N ALA A 145 -11.35 3.84 6.97
CA ALA A 145 -10.57 3.50 8.15
C ALA A 145 -11.12 2.26 8.87
N LEU A 146 -12.44 2.07 8.90
CA LEU A 146 -13.04 0.93 9.56
C LEU A 146 -12.80 -0.40 8.83
N LEU A 147 -12.87 -0.40 7.49
CA LEU A 147 -12.49 -1.57 6.69
C LEU A 147 -11.01 -1.87 6.84
N TRP A 148 -10.15 -0.84 6.79
CA TRP A 148 -8.72 -1.02 7.01
C TRP A 148 -8.42 -1.52 8.44
N PHE A 149 -9.17 -1.05 9.44
CA PHE A 149 -9.09 -1.56 10.81
C PHE A 149 -9.38 -3.07 10.86
N GLY A 150 -10.39 -3.56 10.12
CA GLY A 150 -10.65 -5.00 10.01
C GLY A 150 -9.43 -5.78 9.49
N GLY A 151 -8.74 -5.23 8.50
CA GLY A 151 -7.49 -5.79 7.97
C GLY A 151 -6.35 -5.78 8.99
N ALA A 152 -6.11 -4.64 9.64
CA ALA A 152 -5.07 -4.48 10.65
C ALA A 152 -5.32 -5.35 11.90
N ALA A 153 -6.58 -5.49 12.32
CA ALA A 153 -6.96 -6.37 13.42
C ALA A 153 -6.74 -7.85 13.07
N ALA A 154 -7.13 -8.27 11.86
CA ALA A 154 -6.87 -9.61 11.38
C ALA A 154 -5.35 -9.91 11.30
N ARG A 155 -4.54 -8.98 10.77
CA ARG A 155 -3.07 -9.14 10.78
C ARG A 155 -2.49 -9.20 12.19
N SER A 156 -2.93 -8.32 13.08
CA SER A 156 -2.46 -8.30 14.47
C SER A 156 -2.75 -9.64 15.15
N ALA A 157 -3.95 -10.20 14.93
CA ALA A 157 -4.30 -11.52 15.44
C ALA A 157 -3.39 -12.61 14.85
N VAL A 158 -3.16 -12.62 13.53
CA VAL A 158 -2.23 -13.57 12.88
C VAL A 158 -0.84 -13.51 13.51
N LEU A 159 -0.29 -12.32 13.68
CA LEU A 159 1.05 -12.11 14.24
C LEU A 159 1.17 -12.55 15.71
N MET A 160 0.06 -12.51 16.45
CA MET A 160 -0.01 -13.03 17.82
C MET A 160 -0.17 -14.56 17.86
N HIS A 161 -0.81 -15.15 16.85
CA HIS A 161 -1.11 -16.58 16.80
C HIS A 161 0.00 -17.43 16.20
N SER A 162 0.67 -16.95 15.15
CA SER A 162 1.64 -17.76 14.42
C SER A 162 2.88 -16.97 14.04
N LYS A 163 4.05 -17.53 14.37
CA LYS A 163 5.35 -16.96 14.01
C LYS A 163 5.69 -17.14 12.54
N ALA A 164 4.98 -18.02 11.82
CA ALA A 164 5.16 -18.25 10.39
C ALA A 164 4.89 -16.98 9.54
N TYR A 165 4.13 -16.02 10.10
CA TYR A 165 3.82 -14.75 9.46
C TYR A 165 4.71 -13.59 9.92
N TRP A 166 5.73 -13.86 10.73
CA TRP A 166 6.67 -12.83 11.12
C TRP A 166 7.60 -12.51 9.95
N LEU A 167 7.82 -11.23 9.71
CA LEU A 167 8.80 -10.78 8.74
C LEU A 167 10.20 -11.08 9.30
N GLU A 168 11.07 -11.71 8.51
CA GLU A 168 12.45 -11.97 8.89
C GLU A 168 13.39 -10.87 8.34
N GLY A 169 14.68 -10.92 8.68
CA GLY A 169 15.69 -9.99 8.17
C GLY A 169 15.92 -8.70 8.98
N PRO A 170 16.70 -7.75 8.44
CA PRO A 170 17.28 -6.64 9.21
C PRO A 170 16.28 -5.68 9.83
N VAL A 171 15.12 -5.53 9.19
CA VAL A 171 14.00 -4.69 9.64
C VAL A 171 12.80 -5.56 10.06
N GLY A 172 12.98 -6.89 10.09
CA GLY A 172 11.98 -7.85 10.51
C GLY A 172 11.83 -7.96 12.04
N GLY A 173 11.21 -9.03 12.48
CA GLY A 173 10.98 -9.35 13.87
C GLY A 173 9.97 -8.40 14.52
N MET A 174 10.30 -7.93 15.73
CA MET A 174 9.34 -7.21 16.58
C MET A 174 8.96 -5.82 16.05
N ILE A 175 9.83 -5.14 15.29
CA ILE A 175 9.56 -3.77 14.83
C ILE A 175 8.29 -3.71 13.98
N PRO A 176 8.20 -4.39 12.81
CA PRO A 176 7.00 -4.34 11.98
C PRO A 176 5.77 -4.91 12.70
N THR A 177 5.94 -5.89 13.58
CA THR A 177 4.85 -6.43 14.42
C THR A 177 4.25 -5.37 15.32
N ILE A 178 5.07 -4.60 16.04
CA ILE A 178 4.60 -3.52 16.92
C ILE A 178 3.89 -2.46 16.08
N LEU A 179 4.45 -2.09 14.93
CA LEU A 179 3.85 -1.06 14.06
C LEU A 179 2.49 -1.52 13.50
N GLU A 180 2.34 -2.77 13.09
CA GLU A 180 1.05 -3.35 12.68
C GLU A 180 0.05 -3.36 13.82
N VAL A 181 0.46 -3.77 15.02
CA VAL A 181 -0.42 -3.76 16.21
C VAL A 181 -0.84 -2.32 16.57
N MET A 182 0.04 -1.33 16.37
CA MET A 182 -0.27 0.09 16.60
C MET A 182 -1.20 0.69 15.54
N LEU A 183 -1.22 0.15 14.32
CA LEU A 183 -2.15 0.62 13.26
C LEU A 183 -3.62 0.40 13.66
N ALA A 184 -3.93 -0.75 14.27
CA ALA A 184 -5.31 -1.10 14.63
C ALA A 184 -6.02 -0.06 15.52
N PRO A 185 -5.49 0.37 16.69
CA PRO A 185 -6.16 1.38 17.51
C PRO A 185 -6.26 2.74 16.81
N LEU A 186 -5.28 3.13 15.99
CA LEU A 186 -5.32 4.39 15.25
C LEU A 186 -6.42 4.39 14.18
N LEU A 187 -6.52 3.31 13.41
CA LEU A 187 -7.60 3.12 12.43
C LEU A 187 -8.97 3.04 13.10
N PHE A 188 -9.07 2.39 14.26
CA PHE A 188 -10.30 2.39 15.03
C PHE A 188 -10.71 3.81 15.46
N LEU A 189 -9.77 4.64 15.90
CA LEU A 189 -10.06 6.04 16.26
C LEU A 189 -10.63 6.83 15.08
N LEU A 190 -10.13 6.60 13.86
CA LEU A 190 -10.62 7.22 12.63
C LEU A 190 -11.98 6.67 12.16
N GLY A 191 -12.25 5.38 12.40
CA GLY A 191 -13.43 4.66 11.91
C GLY A 191 -14.59 4.51 12.90
N LYS A 192 -14.39 4.80 14.20
CA LYS A 192 -15.39 4.52 15.26
C LYS A 192 -16.77 5.14 15.04
N GLN A 193 -16.83 6.31 14.40
CA GLN A 193 -18.09 6.99 14.11
C GLN A 193 -18.87 6.25 13.02
N ALA A 194 -18.19 5.77 11.99
CA ALA A 194 -18.79 4.95 10.95
C ALA A 194 -19.29 3.61 11.51
N LEU A 195 -18.58 3.02 12.48
CA LEU A 195 -19.02 1.77 13.10
C LEU A 195 -20.38 1.92 13.78
N ARG A 196 -20.64 3.06 14.43
CA ARG A 196 -21.93 3.35 15.06
C ARG A 196 -23.04 3.62 14.03
N ARG A 197 -22.70 4.22 12.89
CA ARG A 197 -23.65 4.55 11.81
C ARG A 197 -24.03 3.32 10.98
N SER A 198 -23.05 2.47 10.68
CA SER A 198 -23.13 1.45 9.63
C SER A 198 -22.86 0.04 10.16
N THR A 199 -23.25 -0.26 11.41
CA THR A 199 -22.93 -1.54 12.07
C THR A 199 -23.39 -2.75 11.27
N LEU A 200 -24.64 -2.74 10.77
CA LEU A 200 -25.19 -3.86 10.00
C LEU A 200 -24.36 -4.13 8.74
N THR A 201 -24.04 -3.09 7.98
CA THR A 201 -23.22 -3.20 6.77
C THR A 201 -21.85 -3.80 7.08
N MET A 202 -21.21 -3.34 8.16
CA MET A 202 -19.88 -3.82 8.55
C MET A 202 -19.90 -5.28 9.03
N THR A 203 -20.97 -5.69 9.72
CA THR A 203 -21.20 -7.10 10.08
C THR A 203 -21.36 -7.95 8.84
N VAL A 204 -22.19 -7.53 7.87
CA VAL A 204 -22.38 -8.25 6.61
C VAL A 204 -21.07 -8.36 5.83
N VAL A 205 -20.31 -7.26 5.70
CA VAL A 205 -19.00 -7.27 5.02
C VAL A 205 -18.03 -8.22 5.71
N THR A 206 -17.98 -8.21 7.04
CA THR A 206 -17.10 -9.11 7.81
C THR A 206 -17.45 -10.58 7.57
N VAL A 207 -18.73 -10.93 7.55
CA VAL A 207 -19.20 -12.29 7.25
C VAL A 207 -18.81 -12.69 5.82
N LEU A 208 -19.01 -11.80 4.84
CA LEU A 208 -18.65 -12.06 3.44
C LEU A 208 -17.14 -12.25 3.27
N VAL A 209 -16.32 -11.43 3.92
CA VAL A 209 -14.86 -11.59 3.94
C VAL A 209 -14.47 -12.92 4.58
N GLY A 210 -15.10 -13.31 5.68
CA GLY A 210 -14.86 -14.61 6.33
C GLY A 210 -15.18 -15.79 5.41
N ILE A 211 -16.32 -15.76 4.72
CA ILE A 211 -16.71 -16.79 3.73
C ILE A 211 -15.71 -16.82 2.58
N PHE A 212 -15.29 -15.66 2.07
CA PHE A 212 -14.31 -15.56 1.00
C PHE A 212 -12.95 -16.14 1.42
N ALA A 213 -12.47 -15.78 2.60
CA ALA A 213 -11.21 -16.27 3.17
C ALA A 213 -11.25 -17.78 3.41
N GLN A 214 -12.39 -18.32 3.89
CA GLN A 214 -12.58 -19.75 4.08
C GLN A 214 -12.43 -20.56 2.78
N ARG A 215 -12.86 -19.98 1.65
CA ARG A 215 -12.79 -20.64 0.34
C ARG A 215 -11.45 -20.46 -0.37
N ASN A 216 -10.67 -19.43 -0.01
CA ASN A 216 -9.47 -19.01 -0.73
C ASN A 216 -8.27 -18.83 0.22
N ASN A 217 -8.08 -19.74 1.18
CA ASN A 217 -6.99 -19.61 2.14
C ASN A 217 -5.65 -20.13 1.56
N ILE A 218 -4.57 -19.58 2.08
CA ILE A 218 -3.20 -20.02 1.81
C ILE A 218 -2.71 -20.86 2.98
N HIS A 219 -1.99 -21.96 2.76
CA HIS A 219 -1.41 -22.75 3.85
C HIS A 219 0.07 -22.38 4.03
N LEU A 220 0.32 -21.23 4.68
CA LEU A 220 1.68 -20.83 5.08
C LEU A 220 2.02 -21.32 6.49
N ALA A 221 1.02 -21.37 7.37
CA ALA A 221 1.16 -21.88 8.72
C ALA A 221 0.41 -23.21 8.88
N GLU A 222 0.79 -24.01 9.88
CA GLU A 222 0.03 -25.21 10.26
C GLU A 222 -1.34 -24.84 10.83
N GLU A 223 -1.46 -23.66 11.45
CA GLU A 223 -2.71 -23.19 12.03
C GLU A 223 -3.68 -22.66 10.97
N GLN A 224 -4.78 -23.37 10.74
CA GLN A 224 -5.82 -22.96 9.79
C GLN A 224 -6.39 -21.57 10.11
N GLU A 225 -6.52 -21.20 11.38
CA GLU A 225 -7.05 -19.90 11.81
C GLU A 225 -6.15 -18.75 11.35
N ALA A 226 -4.82 -18.89 11.45
CA ALA A 226 -3.87 -17.88 11.00
C ALA A 226 -3.95 -17.69 9.48
N ASN A 227 -4.03 -18.80 8.74
CA ASN A 227 -4.23 -18.82 7.29
C ASN A 227 -5.49 -18.07 6.85
N LEU A 228 -6.62 -18.29 7.55
CA LEU A 228 -7.88 -17.62 7.28
C LEU A 228 -7.81 -16.10 7.55
N LEU A 229 -7.30 -15.73 8.73
CA LEU A 229 -7.18 -14.33 9.11
C LEU A 229 -6.22 -13.57 8.18
N PHE A 230 -5.18 -14.22 7.68
CA PHE A 230 -4.26 -13.62 6.73
C PHE A 230 -4.91 -13.30 5.38
N THR A 231 -5.70 -14.22 4.82
CA THR A 231 -6.48 -13.95 3.61
C THR A 231 -7.54 -12.87 3.87
N ALA A 232 -8.25 -12.96 4.99
CA ALA A 232 -9.25 -11.96 5.38
C ALA A 232 -8.65 -10.55 5.47
N ALA A 233 -7.44 -10.42 6.00
CA ALA A 233 -6.74 -9.14 6.08
C ALA A 233 -6.58 -8.46 4.71
N HIS A 234 -6.14 -9.22 3.70
CA HIS A 234 -5.97 -8.69 2.34
C HIS A 234 -7.29 -8.32 1.68
N SER A 235 -8.36 -9.07 1.95
CA SER A 235 -9.70 -8.75 1.44
C SER A 235 -10.25 -7.46 2.05
N PHE A 236 -10.10 -7.26 3.36
CA PHE A 236 -10.49 -6.02 4.03
C PHE A 236 -9.74 -4.81 3.47
N GLU A 237 -8.44 -4.95 3.23
CA GLU A 237 -7.63 -3.89 2.64
C GLU A 237 -7.98 -3.58 1.19
N LEU A 238 -8.31 -4.60 0.39
CA LEU A 238 -8.83 -4.39 -0.95
C LEU A 238 -10.13 -3.58 -0.93
N LEU A 239 -11.09 -3.98 -0.07
CA LEU A 239 -12.35 -3.24 0.08
C LEU A 239 -12.10 -1.81 0.57
N SER A 240 -11.16 -1.62 1.50
CA SER A 240 -10.74 -0.29 1.94
C SER A 240 -10.15 0.55 0.80
N ALA A 241 -9.31 -0.03 -0.05
CA ALA A 241 -8.69 0.67 -1.17
C ALA A 241 -9.72 1.06 -2.25
N VAL A 242 -10.68 0.17 -2.55
CA VAL A 242 -11.79 0.47 -3.46
C VAL A 242 -12.65 1.59 -2.90
N LEU A 243 -12.95 1.56 -1.60
CA LEU A 243 -13.71 2.63 -0.95
C LEU A 243 -12.93 3.95 -0.92
N TYR A 244 -11.62 3.90 -0.69
CA TYR A 244 -10.73 5.07 -0.79
C TYR A 244 -10.82 5.73 -2.18
N LEU A 245 -10.76 4.92 -3.25
CA LEU A 245 -10.98 5.40 -4.62
C LEU A 245 -12.38 5.98 -4.79
N GLY A 246 -13.42 5.30 -4.30
CA GLY A 246 -14.79 5.79 -4.36
C GLY A 246 -14.97 7.14 -3.68
N ARG A 247 -14.37 7.35 -2.50
CA ARG A 247 -14.39 8.65 -1.80
C ARG A 247 -13.60 9.72 -2.54
N THR A 248 -12.52 9.35 -3.22
CA THR A 248 -11.75 10.28 -4.06
C THR A 248 -12.56 10.70 -5.29
N LEU A 249 -13.34 9.79 -5.89
CA LEU A 249 -14.23 10.07 -7.02
C LEU A 249 -15.42 10.96 -6.63
N LEU A 250 -15.94 10.78 -5.42
CA LEU A 250 -17.13 11.48 -4.91
C LEU A 250 -16.77 12.73 -4.09
N ALA A 251 -15.49 13.05 -3.92
CA ALA A 251 -15.09 14.29 -3.27
C ALA A 251 -15.56 15.46 -4.14
N ASP A 252 -16.53 16.24 -3.65
CA ASP A 252 -17.00 17.45 -4.33
C ASP A 252 -15.83 18.44 -4.49
N ASN A 253 -15.66 18.95 -5.70
CA ASN A 253 -14.65 19.99 -6.03
C ASN A 253 -15.02 21.37 -5.45
N ASP A 254 -16.09 21.46 -4.65
CA ASP A 254 -16.68 22.73 -4.22
C ASP A 254 -15.88 23.45 -3.13
N SER A 255 -14.88 22.79 -2.53
CA SER A 255 -13.91 23.44 -1.65
C SER A 255 -12.53 23.54 -2.32
N PRO A 256 -12.12 24.72 -2.82
CA PRO A 256 -10.80 24.93 -3.43
C PRO A 256 -9.64 24.91 -2.42
N ASP A 257 -9.90 24.56 -1.17
CA ASP A 257 -8.89 24.35 -0.15
C ASP A 257 -8.19 23.01 -0.39
N PHE A 258 -7.31 23.04 -1.40
CA PHE A 258 -6.38 21.98 -1.72
C PHE A 258 -5.49 21.67 -0.51
N GLU A 259 -5.70 20.53 0.11
CA GLU A 259 -4.89 20.12 1.25
C GLU A 259 -3.69 19.30 0.79
N PHE A 260 -2.49 19.86 0.92
CA PHE A 260 -1.26 19.18 0.51
C PHE A 260 -1.01 17.86 1.25
N SER A 261 -1.54 17.72 2.48
CA SER A 261 -1.53 16.46 3.22
C SER A 261 -2.27 15.34 2.49
N LEU A 262 -3.31 15.67 1.72
CA LEU A 262 -4.05 14.73 0.89
C LEU A 262 -3.15 14.23 -0.25
N THR A 263 -2.43 15.14 -0.92
CA THR A 263 -1.44 14.81 -1.96
C THR A 263 -0.40 13.84 -1.44
N PHE A 264 0.20 14.13 -0.28
CA PHE A 264 1.17 13.22 0.35
C PHE A 264 0.58 11.83 0.59
N THR A 265 -0.64 11.77 1.12
CA THR A 265 -1.35 10.51 1.39
C THR A 265 -1.51 9.68 0.12
N HIS A 266 -1.99 10.27 -0.97
CA HIS A 266 -2.14 9.59 -2.25
C HIS A 266 -0.81 8.99 -2.76
N PHE A 267 0.28 9.75 -2.70
CA PHE A 267 1.59 9.26 -3.14
C PHE A 267 2.12 8.13 -2.26
N VAL A 268 2.08 8.30 -0.94
CA VAL A 268 2.60 7.26 -0.04
C VAL A 268 1.77 5.99 -0.10
N MET A 269 0.44 6.09 -0.26
CA MET A 269 -0.41 4.92 -0.45
C MET A 269 -0.07 4.13 -1.72
N VAL A 270 0.34 4.79 -2.81
CA VAL A 270 0.85 4.12 -4.02
C VAL A 270 2.22 3.48 -3.78
N VAL A 271 3.15 4.21 -3.15
CA VAL A 271 4.51 3.71 -2.90
C VAL A 271 4.48 2.49 -1.99
N GLN A 272 3.79 2.57 -0.85
CA GLN A 272 3.69 1.43 0.07
C GLN A 272 3.07 0.20 -0.61
N GLN A 273 2.02 0.40 -1.43
CA GLN A 273 1.36 -0.73 -2.06
C GLN A 273 2.19 -1.35 -3.18
N SER A 274 2.98 -0.53 -3.87
CA SER A 274 3.95 -1.01 -4.86
C SER A 274 4.98 -1.96 -4.24
N LEU A 275 5.42 -1.70 -2.99
CA LEU A 275 6.33 -2.60 -2.26
C LEU A 275 5.68 -3.95 -1.98
N ALA A 276 4.40 -3.94 -1.54
CA ALA A 276 3.63 -5.16 -1.31
C ALA A 276 3.45 -5.98 -2.59
N VAL A 277 3.03 -5.34 -3.68
CA VAL A 277 2.84 -5.99 -4.98
C VAL A 277 4.15 -6.58 -5.49
N TYR A 278 5.25 -5.83 -5.41
CA TYR A 278 6.55 -6.31 -5.81
C TYR A 278 6.96 -7.56 -5.01
N PHE A 279 6.76 -7.56 -3.68
CA PHE A 279 7.01 -8.73 -2.84
C PHE A 279 6.16 -9.93 -3.30
N TRP A 280 4.84 -9.78 -3.37
CA TRP A 280 3.94 -10.92 -3.62
C TRP A 280 4.06 -11.52 -5.02
N LEU A 281 4.39 -10.71 -6.03
CA LEU A 281 4.62 -11.20 -7.39
C LEU A 281 6.00 -11.84 -7.57
N GLN A 282 7.01 -11.37 -6.83
CA GLN A 282 8.38 -11.87 -6.97
C GLN A 282 8.67 -13.07 -6.04
N ALA A 283 8.08 -13.11 -4.86
CA ALA A 283 8.35 -14.13 -3.85
C ALA A 283 7.63 -15.45 -4.11
N PHE A 284 6.48 -15.42 -4.77
CA PHE A 284 5.64 -16.60 -4.92
C PHE A 284 5.17 -16.77 -6.37
N GLU A 285 5.47 -17.94 -6.93
CA GLU A 285 4.78 -18.40 -8.14
C GLU A 285 3.41 -19.00 -7.71
N PRO A 286 2.34 -18.83 -8.51
CA PRO A 286 0.99 -19.26 -8.12
C PRO A 286 0.87 -20.71 -7.65
N ASP A 287 1.72 -21.60 -8.16
CA ASP A 287 1.68 -23.04 -7.88
C ASP A 287 2.59 -23.51 -6.74
N THR A 288 3.41 -22.60 -6.18
CA THR A 288 4.44 -22.98 -5.20
C THR A 288 3.93 -23.14 -3.78
N VAL A 289 2.82 -22.50 -3.44
CA VAL A 289 2.25 -22.55 -2.08
C VAL A 289 0.93 -23.29 -2.10
N SER A 290 0.87 -24.38 -1.33
CA SER A 290 -0.38 -25.13 -1.16
C SER A 290 -1.45 -24.25 -0.51
N GLY A 291 -2.69 -24.35 -0.99
CA GLY A 291 -3.82 -23.60 -0.47
C GLY A 291 -5.14 -24.16 -0.95
N THR A 292 -6.24 -23.53 -0.54
CA THR A 292 -7.58 -23.86 -1.03
C THR A 292 -8.08 -22.77 -1.98
N GLY A 293 -8.87 -23.17 -2.99
CA GLY A 293 -9.43 -22.24 -3.98
C GLY A 293 -8.34 -21.50 -4.76
N LEU A 294 -8.43 -20.15 -4.77
CA LEU A 294 -7.44 -19.30 -5.43
C LEU A 294 -6.12 -19.15 -4.65
N GLY A 295 -6.08 -19.51 -3.36
CA GLY A 295 -4.86 -19.48 -2.52
C GLY A 295 -4.06 -18.18 -2.65
N ILE A 296 -2.78 -18.31 -3.04
CA ILE A 296 -1.85 -17.19 -3.23
C ILE A 296 -2.31 -16.20 -4.31
N ALA A 297 -3.00 -16.66 -5.36
CA ALA A 297 -3.49 -15.79 -6.43
C ALA A 297 -4.52 -14.78 -5.89
N ALA A 298 -5.34 -15.16 -4.89
CA ALA A 298 -6.26 -14.23 -4.25
C ALA A 298 -5.53 -13.08 -3.53
N ILE A 299 -4.38 -13.37 -2.91
CA ILE A 299 -3.54 -12.37 -2.24
C ILE A 299 -2.89 -11.46 -3.28
N GLN A 300 -2.30 -12.03 -4.34
CA GLN A 300 -1.70 -11.26 -5.43
C GLN A 300 -2.71 -10.33 -6.11
N LEU A 301 -3.91 -10.84 -6.45
CA LEU A 301 -5.00 -10.04 -7.02
C LEU A 301 -5.48 -8.95 -6.05
N SER A 302 -5.56 -9.24 -4.76
CA SER A 302 -5.93 -8.24 -3.75
C SER A 302 -4.89 -7.13 -3.65
N CYS A 303 -3.61 -7.47 -3.59
CA CYS A 303 -2.52 -6.50 -3.54
C CYS A 303 -2.46 -5.64 -4.81
N LEU A 304 -2.64 -6.25 -5.98
CA LEU A 304 -2.68 -5.54 -7.25
C LEU A 304 -3.92 -4.64 -7.36
N GLY A 305 -5.09 -5.14 -6.96
CA GLY A 305 -6.32 -4.37 -6.93
C GLY A 305 -6.22 -3.13 -6.03
N GLN A 306 -5.58 -3.27 -4.86
CA GLN A 306 -5.25 -2.13 -3.99
C GLN A 306 -4.36 -1.12 -4.71
N LEU A 307 -3.30 -1.58 -5.40
CA LEU A 307 -2.39 -0.69 -6.13
C LEU A 307 -3.12 0.08 -7.24
N CYS A 308 -3.94 -0.61 -8.03
CA CYS A 308 -4.78 0.00 -9.05
C CYS A 308 -5.71 1.06 -8.48
N ALA A 309 -6.36 0.77 -7.35
CA ALA A 309 -7.25 1.71 -6.68
C ALA A 309 -6.50 2.96 -6.17
N TYR A 310 -5.34 2.80 -5.54
CA TYR A 310 -4.52 3.93 -5.09
C TYR A 310 -3.93 4.74 -6.24
N LEU A 311 -3.49 4.09 -7.33
CA LEU A 311 -3.03 4.77 -8.54
C LEU A 311 -4.14 5.59 -9.18
N ALA A 312 -5.34 5.01 -9.33
CA ALA A 312 -6.50 5.72 -9.86
C ALA A 312 -6.88 6.91 -8.96
N ALA A 313 -6.86 6.73 -7.63
CA ALA A 313 -7.17 7.81 -6.70
C ALA A 313 -6.12 8.94 -6.76
N ALA A 314 -4.83 8.60 -6.75
CA ALA A 314 -3.76 9.58 -6.89
C ALA A 314 -3.85 10.34 -8.23
N SER A 315 -4.20 9.62 -9.28
CA SER A 315 -4.39 10.18 -10.62
C SER A 315 -5.54 11.18 -10.68
N LEU A 316 -6.68 10.84 -10.10
CA LEU A 316 -7.84 11.73 -10.00
C LEU A 316 -7.49 12.98 -9.20
N HIS A 317 -6.81 12.82 -8.06
CA HIS A 317 -6.34 13.93 -7.22
C HIS A 317 -5.37 14.87 -7.96
N ILE A 318 -4.45 14.33 -8.77
CA ILE A 318 -3.57 15.14 -9.61
C ILE A 318 -4.37 15.83 -10.73
N ALA A 319 -5.35 15.14 -11.31
CA ALA A 319 -6.17 15.68 -12.38
C ALA A 319 -7.09 16.82 -11.92
N THR A 320 -7.61 16.77 -10.69
CA THR A 320 -8.35 17.88 -10.07
C THR A 320 -7.43 19.05 -9.76
N TRP A 321 -6.20 18.77 -9.32
CA TRP A 321 -5.20 19.82 -9.03
C TRP A 321 -4.90 20.72 -10.24
N PHE A 322 -4.74 20.13 -11.41
CA PHE A 322 -4.52 20.89 -12.65
C PHE A 322 -5.76 21.66 -13.12
N VAL A 323 -6.96 21.17 -12.85
CA VAL A 323 -8.22 21.85 -13.26
C VAL A 323 -8.44 23.10 -12.42
N ASP A 324 -8.16 23.03 -11.11
CA ASP A 324 -8.33 24.17 -10.21
C ASP A 324 -7.32 25.28 -10.52
N GLU A 325 -6.09 24.94 -10.90
CA GLU A 325 -5.09 25.92 -11.32
C GLU A 325 -5.53 26.68 -12.58
N ALA A 326 -6.10 25.97 -13.56
CA ALA A 326 -6.60 26.56 -14.81
C ALA A 326 -7.85 27.46 -14.64
N ASN A 327 -8.59 27.28 -13.54
CA ASN A 327 -9.81 28.03 -13.26
C ASN A 327 -9.59 29.25 -12.34
N GLN A 328 -8.38 29.51 -11.84
CA GLN A 328 -8.13 30.70 -11.01
C GLN A 328 -8.21 31.98 -11.87
N PRO A 329 -9.18 32.89 -11.61
CA PRO A 329 -9.31 34.11 -12.39
C PRO A 329 -8.08 35.02 -12.19
N ILE A 330 -7.54 35.54 -13.30
CA ILE A 330 -6.34 36.40 -13.40
C ILE A 330 -6.45 37.72 -12.59
N HIS A 331 -7.55 37.97 -11.89
CA HIS A 331 -7.93 39.27 -11.34
C HIS A 331 -7.25 39.69 -10.02
N ALA A 332 -6.21 39.03 -9.52
CA ALA A 332 -5.61 39.34 -8.22
C ALA A 332 -4.26 40.09 -8.23
N HIS A 333 -3.75 40.52 -9.40
CA HIS A 333 -2.43 41.17 -9.50
C HIS A 333 -2.39 42.49 -10.29
N LEU A 334 -3.49 43.25 -10.28
CA LEU A 334 -3.49 44.69 -10.59
C LEU A 334 -3.84 45.48 -9.33
#